data_AF-A0A352Q8V0-F1
#
_entry.id   AF-A0A352Q8V0-F1
#
_cell.length_a   1.000
_cell.length_b   1.000
_cell.length_c   1.000
_cell.angle_alpha   90.00
_cell.angle_beta   90.00
_cell.angle_gamma   90.00
#
_symmetry.space_group_name_H-M   'P 1'
#
loop_
_entity.id
_entity.type
_entity.pdbx_description
1 polymer ?
#
loop_
_entity_poly.entity_id
_entity_poly.type
_entity_poly.pdbx_seq_one_letter_code
_entity_poly.pdbx_strand_id
1 'polypeptide(L)'
;MNDIPEWGGAIIAETSGQQEKLYFVGESLPKNAKLHRVRIDSVVIDRGGIYESLYFPLDVIGREQPQKHRLSKNTLETRELTNSSINR
;
A
#
# COMPACT_ATOMS: atom_id res chain seq x y z
N MET A 1 16.68 -6.85 -23.81
CA MET A 1 15.41 -7.23 -23.17
C MET A 1 14.35 -6.34 -23.78
N ASN A 2 13.47 -6.89 -24.62
CA ASN A 2 12.34 -6.12 -25.15
C ASN A 2 11.25 -6.19 -24.08
N ASP A 3 11.01 -5.08 -23.39
CA ASP A 3 9.83 -4.93 -22.54
C ASP A 3 8.61 -4.98 -23.46
N ILE A 4 7.95 -6.13 -23.54
CA ILE A 4 6.70 -6.28 -24.27
C ILE A 4 5.63 -5.61 -23.39
N PRO A 5 5.13 -4.41 -23.73
CA PRO A 5 4.24 -3.65 -22.85
C PRO A 5 2.93 -4.39 -22.58
N GLU A 6 2.60 -5.36 -23.43
CA GLU A 6 1.38 -6.16 -23.44
C GLU A 6 1.31 -7.17 -22.28
N TRP A 7 2.42 -7.44 -21.58
CA TRP A 7 2.46 -8.45 -20.50
C TRP A 7 2.49 -7.85 -19.10
N GLY A 8 2.35 -6.52 -18.98
CA GLY A 8 2.28 -5.84 -17.69
C GLY A 8 0.97 -6.16 -16.95
N GLY A 9 1.08 -6.54 -15.68
CA GLY A 9 -0.04 -6.74 -14.77
C GLY A 9 0.06 -5.83 -13.54
N ALA A 10 -1.07 -5.34 -13.04
CA ALA A 10 -1.15 -4.54 -11.82
C ALA A 10 -2.35 -4.96 -10.97
N ILE A 11 -2.16 -5.03 -9.65
CA ILE A 11 -3.24 -5.20 -8.69
C ILE A 11 -3.76 -3.81 -8.33
N ILE A 12 -5.05 -3.58 -8.52
CA ILE A 12 -5.67 -2.27 -8.34
C ILE A 12 -6.84 -2.40 -7.36
N ALA A 13 -6.81 -1.57 -6.32
CA ALA A 13 -7.85 -1.44 -5.32
C ALA A 13 -8.72 -0.19 -5.61
N GLU A 14 -10.03 -0.30 -5.41
CA GLU A 14 -10.89 0.89 -5.38
C GLU A 14 -11.02 1.46 -3.96
N THR A 15 -11.01 2.78 -3.84
CA THR A 15 -11.14 3.51 -2.57
C THR A 15 -12.39 3.14 -1.75
N SER A 16 -13.44 2.58 -2.37
CA SER A 16 -14.70 2.25 -1.70
C SER A 16 -14.71 0.89 -0.99
N GLY A 17 -13.55 0.26 -0.76
CA GLY A 17 -13.46 -1.03 -0.07
C GLY A 17 -13.86 -2.24 -0.93
N GLN A 18 -13.83 -2.10 -2.27
CA GLN A 18 -13.96 -3.26 -3.16
C GLN A 18 -12.68 -4.09 -3.16
N GLN A 19 -12.81 -5.37 -3.49
CA GLN A 19 -11.69 -6.31 -3.53
C GLN A 19 -10.65 -5.86 -4.56
N GLU A 20 -9.39 -5.95 -4.14
CA GLU A 20 -8.23 -5.84 -5.02
C GLU A 20 -8.35 -6.85 -6.16
N LYS A 21 -8.15 -6.38 -7.40
CA LYS A 21 -8.20 -7.25 -8.58
C LYS A 21 -6.96 -7.05 -9.44
N LEU A 22 -6.47 -8.14 -10.01
CA LEU A 22 -5.41 -8.13 -11.01
C LEU A 22 -5.98 -7.70 -12.36
N TYR A 23 -5.32 -6.72 -12.97
CA TYR A 23 -5.61 -6.23 -14.32
C TYR A 23 -4.38 -6.32 -15.21
N PHE A 24 -4.59 -6.66 -16.48
CA PHE A 24 -3.54 -6.68 -17.50
C PHE A 24 -3.63 -5.47 -18.43
N VAL A 25 -2.49 -5.08 -19.03
CA VAL A 25 -2.47 -4.02 -20.04
C VAL A 25 -3.47 -4.34 -21.16
N GLY A 26 -4.32 -3.38 -21.47
CA GLY A 26 -5.43 -3.55 -22.41
C GLY A 26 -6.79 -3.81 -21.75
N GLU A 27 -6.83 -4.19 -20.47
CA GLU A 27 -8.10 -4.44 -19.78
C GLU A 27 -8.79 -3.16 -19.32
N SER A 28 -10.11 -3.22 -19.25
CA SER A 28 -10.96 -2.16 -18.72
C SER A 28 -10.95 -2.17 -17.19
N LEU A 29 -10.67 -1.00 -16.64
CA LEU A 29 -10.79 -0.68 -15.22
C LEU A 29 -12.17 -0.10 -14.91
N PRO A 30 -12.53 -0.04 -13.62
CA PRO A 30 -13.69 0.73 -13.17
C PRO A 30 -13.66 2.19 -13.64
N LYS A 31 -14.84 2.81 -13.66
CA LYS A 31 -15.05 4.23 -14.05
C LYS A 31 -14.57 4.53 -15.48
N ASN A 32 -14.77 3.58 -16.40
CA ASN A 32 -14.47 3.71 -17.84
C ASN A 32 -12.99 4.06 -18.13
N ALA A 33 -12.07 3.50 -17.36
CA ALA A 33 -10.65 3.59 -17.65
C ALA A 33 -10.13 2.30 -18.30
N LYS A 34 -8.97 2.35 -18.95
CA LYS A 34 -8.27 1.20 -19.52
C LYS A 34 -6.82 1.19 -19.06
N LEU A 35 -6.30 0.03 -18.66
CA LEU A 35 -4.90 -0.07 -18.25
C LEU A 35 -4.03 0.05 -19.51
N HIS A 36 -3.28 1.14 -19.61
CA HIS A 36 -2.47 1.42 -20.80
C HIS A 36 -1.03 0.91 -20.65
N ARG A 37 -0.44 1.06 -19.46
CA ARG A 37 0.95 0.62 -19.20
C ARG A 37 1.18 0.41 -17.70
N VAL A 38 2.02 -0.56 -17.37
CA VAL A 38 2.56 -0.75 -16.02
C VAL A 38 4.03 -0.32 -16.00
N ARG A 39 4.43 0.45 -14.99
CA ARG A 39 5.81 0.87 -14.71
C ARG A 39 6.20 0.36 -13.32
N ILE A 40 7.48 0.52 -12.96
CA ILE A 40 8.01 0.07 -11.67
C ILE A 40 7.42 0.81 -10.48
N ASP A 41 7.07 2.10 -10.65
CA ASP A 41 6.63 3.01 -9.60
C ASP A 41 5.19 3.50 -9.78
N SER A 42 4.56 3.15 -10.90
CA SER A 42 3.31 3.74 -11.34
C SER A 42 2.58 2.88 -12.37
N VAL A 43 1.28 3.11 -12.50
CA VAL A 43 0.47 2.60 -13.61
C VAL A 43 -0.11 3.75 -14.41
N VAL A 44 -0.15 3.59 -15.73
CA VAL A 44 -0.75 4.56 -16.65
C VAL A 44 -2.09 4.02 -17.11
N ILE A 45 -3.14 4.84 -16.97
CA ILE A 45 -4.49 4.51 -17.40
C ILE A 45 -4.94 5.50 -18.48
N ASP A 46 -5.81 5.05 -19.37
CA ASP A 46 -6.51 5.86 -20.36
C ASP A 46 -7.98 5.99 -19.96
N ARG A 47 -8.47 7.22 -19.79
CA ARG A 47 -9.87 7.53 -19.53
C ARG A 47 -10.43 8.40 -20.64
N GLY A 48 -10.95 7.77 -21.69
CA GLY A 48 -11.56 8.47 -22.81
C GLY A 48 -10.58 9.31 -23.63
N GLY A 49 -9.34 8.84 -23.79
CA GLY A 49 -8.27 9.51 -24.53
C GLY A 49 -7.35 10.37 -23.66
N ILE A 50 -7.64 10.50 -22.36
CA ILE A 50 -6.80 11.21 -21.39
C ILE A 50 -5.94 10.19 -20.63
N TYR A 51 -4.62 10.35 -20.72
CA TYR A 51 -3.67 9.51 -20.01
C TYR A 51 -3.39 10.05 -18.61
N GLU A 52 -3.69 9.26 -17.58
CA GLU A 52 -3.44 9.56 -16.16
C GLU A 52 -2.37 8.60 -15.61
N SER A 53 -1.51 9.06 -14.71
CA SER A 53 -0.52 8.22 -14.01
C SER A 53 -0.89 8.11 -12.53
N LEU A 54 -1.05 6.87 -12.05
CA LEU A 54 -1.28 6.56 -10.64
C LEU A 54 0.02 6.02 -10.05
N TYR A 55 0.60 6.77 -9.12
CA TYR A 55 1.85 6.38 -8.46
C TYR A 55 1.56 5.54 -7.22
N PHE A 56 2.46 4.59 -6.92
CA PHE A 56 2.41 3.89 -5.65
C PHE A 56 2.66 4.87 -4.49
N PRO A 57 2.03 4.64 -3.32
CA PRO A 57 2.34 5.41 -2.14
C PRO A 57 3.83 5.25 -1.79
N LEU A 58 4.51 6.39 -1.60
CA LEU A 58 5.96 6.48 -1.35
C LEU A 58 6.42 5.67 -0.12
N ASP A 59 5.49 5.32 0.75
CA ASP A 59 5.73 4.61 2.00
C ASP A 59 6.00 3.12 1.82
N VAL A 60 5.59 2.56 0.67
CA VAL A 60 5.84 1.16 0.32
C VAL A 60 7.24 0.97 -0.27
N ILE A 61 7.87 2.05 -0.74
CA ILE A 61 9.23 2.05 -1.30
C ILE A 61 10.17 2.74 -0.29
N GLY A 62 10.32 2.16 0.90
CA GLY A 62 11.44 2.45 1.79
C GLY A 62 11.56 3.89 2.31
N ARG A 63 10.44 4.55 2.60
CA ARG A 63 10.44 5.64 3.58
C ARG A 63 9.46 5.26 4.66
N GLU A 64 9.99 4.98 5.86
CA GLU A 64 9.17 4.92 7.06
C GLU A 64 8.31 6.19 7.08
N GLN A 65 6.99 6.05 6.92
CA GLN A 65 6.10 7.06 7.47
C GLN A 65 6.52 7.20 8.93
N PRO A 66 6.87 8.40 9.42
CA PRO A 66 6.96 8.59 10.85
C PRO A 66 5.56 8.34 11.38
N GLN A 67 5.31 7.10 11.82
CA GLN A 67 4.15 6.78 12.60
C GLN A 67 4.23 7.75 13.77
N LYS A 68 3.30 8.69 13.84
CA LYS A 68 2.96 9.34 15.10
C LYS A 68 2.41 8.23 15.99
N HIS A 69 3.31 7.44 16.56
CA HIS A 69 3.07 6.64 17.74
C HIS A 69 2.69 7.65 18.82
N ARG A 70 1.40 7.93 18.89
CA ARG A 70 0.78 8.62 20.01
C ARG A 70 1.11 7.75 21.21
N LEU A 71 2.16 8.11 21.97
CA LEU A 71 2.50 7.42 23.21
C LEU A 71 1.25 7.35 24.09
N SER A 72 0.61 6.19 24.14
CA SER A 72 -0.34 5.87 25.19
C SER A 72 0.47 5.64 26.46
N LYS A 73 0.48 6.62 27.37
CA LYS A 73 1.21 6.58 28.65
C LYS A 73 0.59 5.61 29.69
N ASN A 74 0.07 4.45 29.29
CA ASN A 74 -0.81 3.67 30.19
C ASN A 74 -0.53 2.14 30.22
N THR A 75 0.72 1.64 30.31
CA THR A 75 0.87 0.16 30.47
C THR A 75 2.08 -0.40 31.23
N LEU A 76 2.94 0.37 31.92
CA LEU A 76 4.06 -0.26 32.65
C LEU A 76 4.27 0.32 34.06
N GLU A 77 3.30 0.09 34.93
CA GLU A 77 3.54 -0.02 36.38
C GLU A 77 2.75 -1.20 36.93
N THR A 78 3.13 -2.42 36.56
CA THR A 78 2.78 -3.58 37.40
C THR A 78 3.84 -4.65 37.22
N ARG A 79 4.81 -4.65 38.13
CA ARG A 79 5.53 -5.81 38.72
C ARG A 79 6.95 -5.41 39.07
N GLU A 80 7.20 -5.20 40.37
CA GLU A 80 8.39 -5.69 41.11
C GLU A 80 8.32 -5.17 42.57
N LEU A 81 7.44 -5.75 43.40
CA LEU A 81 7.60 -5.76 44.86
C LEU A 81 7.00 -7.06 45.43
N THR A 82 7.56 -8.19 44.99
CA THR A 82 7.49 -9.44 45.74
C THR A 82 8.92 -9.89 45.97
N ASN A 83 9.56 -9.33 46.98
CA ASN A 83 10.74 -9.90 47.67
C ASN A 83 10.98 -9.11 48.97
N SER A 84 10.04 -9.21 49.91
CA SER A 84 10.30 -8.85 51.31
C SER A 84 9.51 -9.77 52.22
N SER A 85 9.98 -11.02 52.31
CA SER A 85 9.81 -11.84 53.50
C SER A 85 10.92 -12.89 53.49
N ILE A 86 11.54 -13.06 54.66
CA ILE A 86 12.48 -14.13 55.03
C ILE A 86 13.96 -13.80 54.77
N ASN A 87 14.62 -13.15 55.74
CA ASN A 87 15.69 -13.80 56.52
C ASN A 87 16.17 -12.95 57.71
N ARG A 88 15.93 -13.50 58.90
CA ARG A 88 16.54 -13.31 60.24
C ARG A 88 16.58 -11.92 60.87
#